data_AF-W7TKY8-F1
#
_entry.id   AF-W7TKY8-F1
#
_cell.length_a   1.000
_cell.length_b   1.000
_cell.length_c   1.000
_cell.angle_alpha   90.00
_cell.angle_beta   90.00
_cell.angle_gamma   90.00
#
_symmetry.space_group_name_H-M   'P 1'
#
loop_
_entity.id
_entity.type
_entity.pdbx_description
1 polymer ?
#
loop_
_entity_poly.entity_id
_entity_poly.type
_entity_poly.pdbx_seq_one_letter_code
_entity_poly.pdbx_strand_id
1 'polypeptide(L)'
;MASHFLATVSHSESSLTLCALLLLTIICATLFVLRICFGTFSLSRVLAHFEERRHLERAYALAYQRREDSIYHRDWAKSRGAFSEAKRLDAEIEETESELDSLDDTLGNPQGILTKRQ
;
A
#
# COMPACT_ATOMS: atom_id res chain seq x y z
N MET A 1 2.27 -22.06 -68.70
CA MET A 1 3.32 -21.30 -67.98
C MET A 1 2.75 -20.26 -67.00
N ALA A 2 1.56 -19.68 -67.21
CA ALA A 2 0.95 -18.73 -66.27
C ALA A 2 0.48 -19.33 -64.92
N SER A 3 0.12 -20.62 -64.88
CA SER A 3 -0.41 -21.28 -63.67
C SER A 3 0.62 -21.48 -62.57
N HIS A 4 1.88 -21.79 -62.92
CA HIS A 4 2.95 -21.98 -61.93
C HIS A 4 3.41 -20.65 -61.33
N PHE A 5 3.36 -19.55 -62.09
CA PHE A 5 3.77 -18.22 -61.62
C PHE A 5 2.78 -17.62 -60.62
N LEU A 6 1.48 -17.82 -60.84
CA LEU A 6 0.43 -17.39 -59.91
C LEU A 6 0.44 -18.21 -58.60
N ALA A 7 0.74 -19.51 -58.68
CA ALA A 7 0.88 -20.35 -57.49
C ALA A 7 2.08 -19.93 -56.62
N THR A 8 3.22 -19.56 -57.22
CA THR A 8 4.41 -19.08 -56.48
C THR A 8 4.22 -17.71 -55.84
N VAL A 9 3.51 -16.79 -56.49
CA VAL A 9 3.19 -15.46 -55.93
C VAL A 9 2.20 -15.60 -54.77
N SER A 10 1.15 -16.42 -54.93
CA SER A 10 0.19 -16.73 -53.87
C SER A 10 0.83 -17.41 -52.66
N HIS A 11 1.78 -18.33 -52.87
CA HIS A 11 2.57 -18.95 -51.79
C HIS A 11 3.50 -17.96 -51.06
N SER A 12 3.98 -16.91 -51.76
CA SER A 12 4.86 -15.90 -51.17
C SER A 12 4.09 -14.90 -50.29
N GLU A 13 2.87 -14.54 -50.67
CA GLU A 13 2.00 -13.65 -49.87
C GLU A 13 1.43 -14.38 -48.65
N SER A 14 1.07 -15.66 -48.81
CA SER A 14 0.63 -16.51 -47.70
C SER A 14 1.76 -16.83 -46.70
N SER A 15 3.02 -16.93 -47.14
CA SER A 15 4.15 -17.11 -46.21
C SER A 15 4.50 -15.84 -45.42
N LEU A 16 4.42 -14.66 -46.07
CA LEU A 16 4.63 -13.36 -45.42
C LEU A 16 3.55 -13.06 -44.39
N THR A 17 2.29 -13.35 -44.69
CA THR A 17 1.17 -13.16 -43.75
C THR A 17 1.25 -14.10 -42.55
N LEU A 18 1.66 -15.36 -42.74
CA LEU A 18 1.91 -16.30 -41.64
C LEU A 18 3.07 -15.83 -40.75
N CYS A 19 4.14 -15.29 -41.35
CA CYS A 19 5.28 -14.76 -40.62
C CYS A 19 4.89 -13.52 -39.78
N ALA A 20 4.09 -12.62 -40.35
CA ALA A 20 3.57 -11.45 -39.65
C ALA A 20 2.65 -11.83 -38.47
N LEU A 21 1.79 -12.84 -38.65
CA LEU A 21 0.93 -13.36 -37.58
C LEU A 21 1.75 -14.00 -36.45
N LEU A 22 2.81 -14.74 -36.77
CA LEU A 22 3.71 -15.31 -35.76
C LEU A 22 4.47 -14.22 -34.98
N LEU A 23 4.93 -13.16 -35.64
CA LEU A 23 5.58 -12.04 -34.95
C LEU A 23 4.59 -11.30 -34.05
N LEU A 24 3.36 -11.07 -34.51
CA LEU A 24 2.31 -10.44 -33.72
C LEU A 24 1.98 -11.26 -32.46
N THR A 25 1.87 -12.58 -32.59
CA THR A 25 1.56 -13.46 -31.44
C THR A 25 2.70 -13.48 -30.43
N ILE A 26 3.96 -13.47 -30.88
CA ILE A 26 5.13 -13.37 -30.01
C ILE A 26 5.17 -12.02 -29.28
N ILE A 27 4.86 -10.91 -29.98
CA ILE A 27 4.77 -9.58 -29.37
C ILE A 27 3.62 -9.53 -28.35
N CYS A 28 2.45 -10.06 -28.67
CA CYS A 28 1.33 -10.13 -27.73
C CYS A 28 1.65 -11.01 -26.51
N ALA A 29 2.29 -12.16 -26.71
CA ALA A 29 2.68 -13.05 -25.63
C ALA A 29 3.73 -12.39 -24.71
N THR A 30 4.73 -11.70 -25.26
CA THR A 30 5.75 -11.00 -24.47
C THR A 30 5.15 -9.83 -23.68
N LEU A 31 4.24 -9.05 -24.28
CA LEU A 31 3.50 -8.00 -23.57
C LEU A 31 2.60 -8.55 -22.47
N PHE A 32 1.97 -9.70 -22.67
CA PHE A 32 1.15 -10.38 -21.66
C PHE A 32 2.00 -10.91 -20.50
N VAL A 33 3.16 -11.52 -20.80
CA VAL A 33 4.12 -11.94 -19.78
C VAL A 33 4.65 -10.73 -19.01
N LEU A 34 5.01 -9.64 -19.68
CA LEU A 34 5.39 -8.38 -19.01
C LEU A 34 4.26 -7.85 -18.13
N ARG A 35 3.01 -7.86 -18.60
CA ARG A 35 1.83 -7.43 -17.81
C ARG A 35 1.65 -8.28 -16.56
N ILE A 36 1.88 -9.59 -16.62
CA ILE A 36 1.78 -10.50 -15.46
C ILE A 36 2.96 -10.32 -14.51
N CYS A 37 4.19 -10.26 -15.05
CA CYS A 37 5.41 -10.11 -14.27
C CYS A 37 5.52 -8.74 -13.59
N PHE A 38 5.17 -7.65 -14.28
CA PHE A 38 5.30 -6.27 -13.79
C PHE A 38 4.00 -5.67 -13.27
N GLY A 39 2.84 -6.02 -13.85
CA GLY A 39 1.58 -5.33 -13.61
C GLY A 39 0.76 -5.84 -12.42
N THR A 40 1.10 -7.00 -11.84
CA THR A 40 0.27 -7.63 -10.80
C THR A 40 1.02 -8.09 -9.54
N PHE A 41 2.35 -8.21 -9.57
CA PHE A 41 3.04 -8.96 -8.51
C PHE A 41 3.48 -8.16 -7.27
N SER A 42 3.42 -6.82 -7.29
CA SER A 42 3.87 -6.04 -6.12
C SER A 42 3.06 -4.78 -5.84
N LEU A 43 2.37 -4.19 -6.82
CA LEU A 43 1.72 -2.89 -6.63
C LEU A 43 0.62 -2.93 -5.56
N SER A 44 -0.25 -3.94 -5.58
CA SER A 44 -1.37 -4.04 -4.61
C SER A 44 -0.88 -4.25 -3.17
N ARG A 45 0.20 -5.03 -2.97
CA ARG A 45 0.80 -5.20 -1.64
C ARG A 45 1.48 -3.92 -1.17
N VAL A 46 2.26 -3.30 -2.04
CA VAL A 46 2.93 -2.03 -1.75
C VAL A 46 1.91 -0.94 -1.40
N LEU A 47 0.84 -0.81 -2.19
CA LEU A 47 -0.26 0.12 -1.90
C LEU A 47 -0.95 -0.20 -0.57
N ALA A 48 -1.24 -1.47 -0.28
CA ALA A 48 -1.82 -1.87 0.99
C ALA A 48 -0.92 -1.50 2.18
N HIS A 49 0.40 -1.69 2.06
CA HIS A 49 1.36 -1.28 3.09
C HIS A 49 1.43 0.24 3.27
N PHE A 50 1.39 1.01 2.17
CA PHE A 50 1.33 2.47 2.25
C PHE A 50 0.05 2.96 2.94
N GLU A 51 -1.10 2.36 2.62
CA GLU A 51 -2.39 2.68 3.23
C GLU A 51 -2.35 2.39 4.74
N GLU A 52 -1.91 1.18 5.13
CA GLU A 52 -1.81 0.74 6.52
C GLU A 52 -0.88 1.64 7.34
N ARG A 53 0.30 1.98 6.79
CA ARG A 53 1.24 2.91 7.45
C ARG A 53 0.64 4.31 7.61
N ARG A 54 -0.07 4.81 6.60
CA ARG A 54 -0.75 6.11 6.67
C ARG A 54 -1.88 6.12 7.71
N HIS A 55 -2.59 5.00 7.87
CA HIS A 55 -3.58 4.85 8.92
C HIS A 55 -2.95 4.87 10.32
N LEU A 56 -1.83 4.18 10.51
CA LEU A 56 -1.05 4.19 11.76
C LEU A 56 -0.53 5.60 12.09
N GLU A 57 0.06 6.30 11.11
CA GLU A 57 0.54 7.68 11.30
C GLU A 57 -0.60 8.64 11.70
N ARG A 58 -1.79 8.50 11.11
CA ARG A 58 -2.97 9.29 11.50
C ARG A 58 -3.45 8.95 12.91
N ALA A 59 -3.50 7.66 13.26
CA ALA A 59 -3.89 7.23 14.60
C ALA A 59 -2.93 7.79 15.65
N TYR A 60 -1.62 7.74 15.38
CA TYR A 60 -0.60 8.33 16.22
C TYR A 60 -0.81 9.84 16.40
N ALA A 61 -1.02 10.58 15.31
CA ALA A 61 -1.25 12.03 15.38
C ALA A 61 -2.51 12.38 16.20
N LEU A 62 -3.58 11.59 16.08
CA LEU A 62 -4.81 11.79 16.86
C LEU A 62 -4.62 11.46 18.35
N ALA A 63 -3.91 10.39 18.68
CA ALA A 63 -3.58 10.05 20.07
C ALA A 63 -2.69 11.13 20.70
N TYR A 64 -1.71 11.63 19.95
CA TYR A 64 -0.84 12.71 20.39
C TYR A 64 -1.62 13.99 20.69
N GLN A 65 -2.54 14.38 19.79
CA GLN A 65 -3.39 15.54 20.01
C GLN A 65 -4.29 15.37 21.24
N ARG A 66 -4.92 14.20 21.42
CA ARG A 66 -5.74 13.90 22.61
C ARG A 66 -4.93 14.05 23.90
N ARG A 67 -3.69 13.57 23.92
CA ARG A 67 -2.80 13.70 25.08
C ARG A 67 -2.55 15.16 25.43
N GLU A 68 -2.22 15.99 24.44
CA GLU A 68 -1.97 17.42 24.65
C GLU A 68 -3.23 18.15 25.14
N ASP A 69 -4.40 17.83 24.59
CA ASP A 69 -5.68 18.38 25.05
C ASP A 69 -5.96 17.99 26.52
N SER A 70 -5.73 16.72 26.89
CA SER A 70 -5.90 16.23 28.26
C SER A 70 -4.91 16.89 29.23
N ILE A 71 -3.66 17.11 28.81
CA ILE A 71 -2.65 17.86 29.57
C ILE A 71 -3.12 19.29 29.83
N TYR A 72 -3.59 19.97 28.80
CA TYR A 72 -4.14 21.33 28.91
C TYR A 72 -5.30 21.38 29.91
N HIS A 73 -6.26 20.46 29.79
CA HIS A 73 -7.41 20.41 30.67
C HIS A 73 -7.04 20.06 32.11
N ARG A 74 -6.06 19.18 32.31
CA ARG A 74 -5.53 18.82 33.62
C ARG A 74 -4.91 20.04 34.30
N ASP A 75 -4.07 20.78 33.58
CA ASP A 75 -3.39 21.95 34.14
C ASP A 75 -4.38 23.06 34.46
N TRP A 76 -5.41 23.23 33.62
CA TRP A 76 -6.53 24.12 33.90
C TRP A 76 -7.34 23.67 35.12
N ALA A 77 -7.63 22.38 35.28
CA ALA A 77 -8.31 21.84 36.45
C ALA A 77 -7.50 22.07 37.73
N LYS A 78 -6.19 21.84 37.70
CA LYS A 78 -5.26 22.14 38.81
C LYS A 78 -5.29 23.62 39.17
N SER A 79 -5.27 24.52 38.18
CA SER A 79 -5.30 25.97 38.40
C SER A 79 -6.56 26.46 39.12
N ARG A 80 -7.69 25.77 38.95
CA ARG A 80 -8.98 26.09 39.59
C ARG A 80 -9.23 25.30 40.87
N GLY A 81 -8.26 24.50 41.33
CA GLY A 81 -8.39 23.66 42.54
C GLY A 81 -9.25 22.41 42.37
N ALA A 82 -9.60 22.02 41.14
CA ALA A 82 -10.39 20.83 40.84
C ALA A 82 -9.51 19.56 40.79
N PHE A 83 -8.93 19.18 41.93
CA PHE A 83 -7.94 18.09 41.99
C PHE A 83 -8.48 16.70 41.65
N SER A 84 -9.76 16.43 41.91
CA SER A 84 -10.40 15.16 41.53
C SER A 84 -10.51 15.00 40.01
N GLU A 85 -10.85 16.08 39.31
CA GLU A 85 -10.88 16.15 37.85
C GLU A 85 -9.47 16.00 37.27
N ALA A 86 -8.49 16.70 37.83
CA ALA A 86 -7.09 16.58 37.43
C ALA A 86 -6.57 15.14 37.57
N LYS A 87 -6.89 14.45 38.68
CA LYS A 87 -6.49 13.05 38.89
C LYS A 87 -7.12 12.10 37.87
N ARG A 88 -8.36 12.34 37.46
CA ARG A 88 -9.01 11.56 36.40
C ARG A 88 -8.31 11.77 35.05
N LEU A 89 -7.96 13.02 34.74
CA LEU A 89 -7.22 13.35 33.52
C LEU A 89 -5.79 12.79 33.53
N ASP A 90 -5.13 12.73 34.69
CA ASP A 90 -3.83 12.06 34.82
C ASP A 90 -3.91 10.58 34.38
N ALA A 91 -4.97 9.85 34.75
CA ALA A 91 -5.19 8.46 34.32
C ALA A 91 -5.46 8.36 32.81
N GLU A 92 -6.22 9.30 32.24
CA GLU A 92 -6.49 9.35 30.79
C GLU A 92 -5.22 9.66 29.98
N ILE A 93 -4.33 10.49 30.52
CA ILE A 93 -3.02 10.78 29.92
C ILE A 93 -2.16 9.51 29.94
N GLU A 94 -2.10 8.78 31.05
CA GLU A 94 -1.34 7.53 31.15
C GLU A 94 -1.84 6.47 30.16
N GLU A 95 -3.16 6.34 30.00
CA GLU A 95 -3.77 5.45 28.99
C GLU A 95 -3.37 5.87 27.57
N THR A 96 -3.44 7.18 27.27
CA THR A 96 -3.09 7.70 25.94
C THR A 96 -1.57 7.58 25.66
N GLU A 97 -0.72 7.72 26.68
CA GLU A 97 0.72 7.47 26.57
C GLU A 97 1.01 6.00 26.27
N SER A 98 0.34 5.06 26.93
CA SER A 98 0.47 3.64 26.61
C SER A 98 -0.01 3.31 25.19
N GLU A 99 -1.08 3.97 24.71
CA GLU A 99 -1.53 3.84 23.30
C GLU A 99 -0.45 4.35 22.33
N LEU A 100 0.15 5.51 22.62
CA LEU A 100 1.21 6.10 21.80
C LEU A 100 2.46 5.21 21.73
N ASP A 101 2.89 4.64 22.85
CA ASP A 101 4.03 3.71 22.88
C ASP A 101 3.76 2.48 22.01
N SER A 102 2.54 1.92 22.06
CA SER A 102 2.17 0.77 21.24
C SER A 102 2.15 1.10 19.74
N LEU A 103 1.75 2.33 19.38
CA LEU A 103 1.75 2.82 18.00
C LEU A 103 3.18 3.10 17.52
N ASP A 104 4.04 3.64 18.39
CA ASP A 104 5.45 3.92 18.07
C ASP A 104 6.23 2.62 17.84
N ASP A 105 6.02 1.60 18.68
CA ASP A 105 6.57 0.26 18.48
C ASP A 105 6.14 -0.34 17.13
N THR A 106 4.88 -0.12 16.75
CA THR A 106 4.33 -0.61 15.48
C THR A 106 4.88 0.16 14.27
N LEU A 107 5.09 1.47 14.40
CA LEU A 107 5.69 2.31 13.36
C LEU A 107 7.20 2.09 13.21
N GLY A 108 7.90 1.86 14.32
CA GLY A 108 9.35 1.62 14.41
C GLY A 108 9.77 0.22 13.94
N ASN A 109 8.86 -0.76 13.94
CA ASN A 109 9.12 -2.12 13.45
C ASN A 109 8.37 -2.42 12.13
N PRO A 110 8.91 -2.01 10.96
CA PRO A 110 8.28 -2.27 9.67
C PRO A 110 8.19 -3.76 9.30
N GLN A 111 8.90 -4.66 10.00
CA GLN A 111 8.85 -6.11 9.74
C GLN A 111 7.78 -6.86 10.55
N GLY A 112 7.34 -6.32 11.70
CA GLY A 112 6.29 -6.94 12.53
C GLY A 112 4.90 -6.96 11.85
N ILE A 113 4.66 -6.03 10.92
CA ILE A 113 3.43 -5.96 10.12
C ILE A 113 3.38 -7.09 9.07
N LEU A 114 4.54 -7.57 8.61
CA LEU A 114 4.64 -8.59 7.56
C LEU A 114 4.40 -10.02 8.05
N THR A 115 4.71 -10.30 9.32
CA THR A 115 4.67 -11.67 9.88
C THR A 115 3.34 -12.03 10.55
N LYS A 116 2.54 -11.04 10.99
CA LYS A 116 1.23 -11.30 11.63
C LYS A 116 0.12 -11.77 10.68
N ARG A 117 0.34 -11.77 9.35
CA ARG A 117 -0.63 -12.23 8.33
C ARG A 117 -0.21 -13.50 7.57
N GLN A 118 0.78 -14.25 8.04
CA GLN A 118 1.02 -15.63 7.58
C GLN A 118 0.38 -16.63 8.54
#